data_AF-X8AP96-F1
#
_entry.id   AF-X8AP96-F1
#
_cell.length_a   1.000
_cell.length_b   1.000
_cell.length_c   1.000
_cell.angle_alpha   90.00
_cell.angle_beta   90.00
_cell.angle_gamma   90.00
#
_symmetry.space_group_name_H-M   'P 1'
#
loop_
_entity.id
_entity.type
_entity.pdbx_description
1 polymer ?
#
loop_
_entity_poly.entity_id
_entity_poly.type
_entity_poly.pdbx_seq_one_letter_code
_entity_poly.pdbx_strand_id
1 'polypeptide(L)' 'MHHGGAGTLAAAMRAGVPQLILAMMADHLMWAAQLKRLKVGSGQRFSATTEKSLVADLRRVLARNIPPGPERSPPG' A
#
# COMPACT_ATOMS: atom_id res chain seq x y z
N MET A 1 4.88 3.55 -3.21
CA MET A 1 5.86 2.80 -2.41
C MET A 1 6.90 3.78 -1.88
N HIS A 2 7.22 3.74 -0.60
CA HIS A 2 8.26 4.60 0.00
C HIS A 2 8.84 3.94 1.26
N HIS A 3 9.90 4.51 1.83
CA HIS A 3 10.60 3.90 2.97
C HIS A 3 9.89 4.08 4.32
N GLY A 4 8.90 4.97 4.42
CA GLY A 4 8.13 5.22 5.66
C GLY A 4 8.28 6.60 6.31
N GLY A 5 9.03 7.54 5.70
CA GLY A 5 9.17 8.89 6.25
C GLY A 5 7.83 9.61 6.46
N ALA A 6 7.68 10.30 7.59
CA ALA A 6 6.42 10.90 8.03
C ALA A 6 5.84 11.92 7.02
N GLY A 7 6.70 12.73 6.38
CA GLY A 7 6.27 13.72 5.38
C GLY A 7 5.63 13.06 4.14
N THR A 8 6.26 12.01 3.61
CA THR A 8 5.73 11.25 2.48
C THR A 8 4.44 10.53 2.86
N LEU A 9 4.38 9.93 4.05
CA LEU A 9 3.18 9.29 4.57
C LEU A 9 2.01 10.30 4.63
N ALA A 10 2.24 11.47 5.23
CA ALA A 10 1.20 12.49 5.37
C ALA A 10 0.72 13.01 4.02
N ALA A 11 1.63 13.28 3.08
CA ALA A 11 1.28 13.72 1.73
C ALA A 11 0.42 12.69 1.00
N ALA A 12 0.80 11.42 1.09
CA ALA A 12 0.15 10.37 0.35
C ALA A 12 -1.22 9.98 0.95
N MET A 13 -1.36 10.08 2.29
CA MET A 13 -2.65 9.99 2.97
C MET A 13 -3.61 11.12 2.54
N ARG A 14 -3.12 12.36 2.41
CA ARG A 14 -3.94 13.48 1.90
C ARG A 14 -4.40 13.27 0.45
N ALA A 15 -3.58 12.61 -0.37
CA ALA A 15 -3.92 12.30 -1.75
C ALA A 15 -4.93 11.15 -1.89
N GLY A 16 -5.31 10.47 -0.80
CA GLY A 16 -6.20 9.31 -0.85
C GLY A 16 -5.61 8.12 -1.60
N VAL A 17 -4.28 8.09 -1.80
CA VAL A 17 -3.61 7.02 -2.53
C VAL A 17 -3.28 5.90 -1.54
N PRO A 18 -3.51 4.62 -1.87
CA PRO A 18 -3.08 3.51 -1.03
C PRO A 18 -1.57 3.42 -0.91
N GLN A 19 -1.09 3.12 0.29
CA GLN A 19 0.34 3.18 0.61
C GLN A 19 0.99 1.80 0.73
N LEU A 20 2.26 1.71 0.34
CA LEU A 20 3.12 0.55 0.62
C LEU A 20 4.45 1.04 1.21
N ILE A 21 4.71 0.69 2.47
CA ILE A 21 5.93 1.06 3.19
C ILE A 21 6.94 -0.09 3.16
N LEU A 22 8.15 0.16 2.64
CA LEU A 22 9.31 -0.70 2.90
C LEU A 22 10.14 -0.13 4.04
N ALA A 23 9.87 -0.62 5.24
CA ALA A 23 10.41 -0.06 6.47
C ALA A 23 11.90 -0.40 6.66
N MET A 24 12.70 0.64 6.89
CA MET A 24 14.12 0.54 7.26
C MET A 24 14.33 0.74 8.76
N MET A 25 13.41 1.42 9.44
CA MET A 25 13.44 1.74 10.87
C MET A 25 12.16 1.29 11.57
N ALA A 26 12.18 1.25 12.90
CA ALA A 26 11.08 0.71 13.71
C ALA A 26 9.82 1.57 13.64
N ASP A 27 9.96 2.89 13.61
CA ASP A 27 8.89 3.87 13.42
C ASP A 27 8.17 3.67 12.07
N HIS A 28 8.91 3.38 10.99
CA HIS A 28 8.32 3.06 9.69
C HIS A 28 7.43 1.80 9.75
N LEU A 29 7.81 0.80 10.56
CA LEU A 29 6.97 -0.39 10.79
C LEU A 29 5.71 -0.07 11.58
N MET A 30 5.79 0.84 12.56
CA MET A 30 4.61 1.30 13.28
C MET A 30 3.60 1.95 12.33
N TRP A 31 4.07 2.78 11.40
CA TRP A 31 3.22 3.38 10.36
C TRP A 31 2.64 2.34 9.41
N ALA A 32 3.44 1.37 8.97
CA ALA A 32 2.96 0.25 8.16
C ALA A 32 1.84 -0.54 8.86
N ALA A 33 1.97 -0.78 10.18
CA ALA A 33 0.94 -1.44 10.97
C ALA A 33 -0.35 -0.61 11.06
N GLN A 34 -0.24 0.72 11.21
CA GLN A 34 -1.41 1.61 11.20
C GLN A 34 -2.12 1.59 9.85
N LEU A 35 -1.38 1.69 8.73
CA LEU A 35 -1.95 1.59 7.39
C LEU A 35 -2.71 0.28 7.18
N LYS A 36 -2.13 -0.85 7.61
CA LYS A 36 -2.79 -2.16 7.56
C LYS A 36 -4.07 -2.20 8.37
N ARG A 37 -4.05 -1.68 9.60
CA ARG A 37 -5.22 -1.62 10.50
C ARG A 37 -6.36 -0.81 9.90
N LEU A 38 -6.03 0.32 9.28
CA LEU A 38 -6.99 1.21 8.60
C LEU A 38 -7.39 0.72 7.21
N LYS A 39 -6.79 -0.37 6.70
CA LYS A 39 -7.03 -0.95 5.36
C LYS A 39 -6.73 0.01 4.20
N VAL A 40 -5.90 1.02 4.44
CA VAL A 40 -5.48 2.04 3.45
C VAL A 40 -4.05 1.82 2.92
N GLY A 41 -3.43 0.70 3.28
CA GLY A 41 -2.10 0.34 2.79
C GLY A 41 -1.54 -0.94 3.41
N SER A 42 -0.29 -1.24 3.06
CA SER A 42 0.51 -2.33 3.63
C SER A 42 1.95 -1.86 3.91
N GLY A 43 2.77 -2.77 4.42
CA GLY A 43 4.20 -2.57 4.55
C GLY A 43 4.91 -3.74 5.21
N GLN A 44 6.22 -3.79 4.99
CA GLN A 44 7.10 -4.86 5.43
C GLN A 44 8.52 -4.34 5.64
N ARG A 45 9.36 -5.09 6.35
CA ARG A 45 10.78 -4.74 6.51
C ARG A 45 11.48 -4.79 5.16
N PHE A 46 12.23 -3.76 4.82
CA PHE A 46 13.01 -3.71 3.59
C PHE A 46 13.96 -4.91 3.48
N SER A 47 14.69 -5.22 4.56
CA SER A 47 15.64 -6.34 4.60
C SER A 47 15.02 -7.73 4.44
N ALA A 48 13.72 -7.87 4.70
CA ALA A 48 12.99 -9.13 4.54
C ALA A 48 12.14 -9.16 3.26
N THR A 49 12.25 -8.12 2.42
CA THR A 49 11.44 -7.98 1.21
C THR A 49 11.99 -8.85 0.10
N THR A 50 11.12 -9.72 -0.43
CA THR A 50 11.36 -10.44 -1.68
C THR A 50 10.45 -9.90 -2.78
N GLU A 51 10.81 -10.12 -4.05
CA GLU A 51 9.96 -9.79 -5.20
C GLU A 51 8.54 -10.38 -5.04
N LYS A 52 8.45 -11.67 -4.67
CA LYS A 52 7.17 -12.35 -4.43
C LYS A 52 6.33 -11.64 -3.38
N SER A 53 6.92 -11.27 -2.25
CA SER A 53 6.21 -10.54 -1.19
C SER A 53 5.77 -9.15 -1.64
N LEU A 54 6.64 -8.42 -2.36
CA LEU A 54 6.37 -7.08 -2.86
C LEU A 54 5.20 -7.08 -3.85
N VAL A 55 5.21 -8.01 -4.81
CA VAL A 55 4.14 -8.17 -5.80
C VAL A 55 2.82 -8.54 -5.12
N ALA A 56 2.84 -9.43 -4.12
CA ALA A 56 1.64 -9.79 -3.36
C ALA A 56 1.04 -8.58 -2.63
N ASP A 57 1.87 -7.77 -1.99
CA ASP A 57 1.44 -6.57 -1.29
C ASP A 57 0.90 -5.50 -2.26
N LEU A 58 1.56 -5.27 -3.40
CA LEU A 58 1.09 -4.36 -4.44
C LEU A 58 -0.29 -4.78 -4.97
N ARG A 59 -0.48 -6.07 -5.30
CA ARG A 59 -1.78 -6.59 -5.75
C ARG A 59 -2.88 -6.34 -4.72
N ARG A 60 -2.59 -6.62 -3.44
CA ARG A 60 -3.54 -6.43 -2.34
C ARG A 60 -3.95 -4.97 -2.18
N VAL A 61 -3.00 -4.07 -2.29
CA VAL A 61 -3.20 -2.62 -2.09
C VAL A 61 -3.95 -2.01 -3.29
N LEU A 62 -3.62 -2.40 -4.52
CA LEU A 62 -4.29 -1.92 -5.73
C LEU A 62 -5.72 -2.47 -5.87
N ALA A 63 -5.95 -3.74 -5.54
CA ALA A 63 -7.29 -4.34 -5.60
C ALA A 63 -8.31 -3.67 -4.68
N ARG A 64 -7.85 -3.00 -3.61
CA ARG A 64 -8.72 -2.27 -2.68
C ARG A 64 -9.06 -0.85 -3.14
N ASN A 65 -8.38 -0.36 -4.18
CA ASN A 65 -8.45 1.04 -4.63
C ASN A 65 -8.93 1.22 -6.06
N ILE A 66 -8.95 0.14 -6.84
CA ILE A 66 -9.60 0.16 -8.14
C ILE A 66 -11.10 -0.02 -7.87
N PRO A 67 -11.96 0.99 -8.09
CA PRO A 67 -13.40 0.76 -8.11
C PRO A 67 -13.70 -0.30 -9.18
N PRO A 68 -14.73 -1.15 -9.02
CA PRO A 68 -15.10 -2.10 -10.06
C PRO A 68 -15.24 -1.33 -11.38
N GLY A 69 -14.51 -1.77 -12.40
CA GLY A 69 -14.61 -1.15 -13.72
C GLY A 69 -16.06 -1.21 -14.22
N PRO A 70 -16.49 -0.32 -15.12
CA PRO A 70 -17.83 -0.41 -15.70
C PRO A 70 -18.00 -1.82 -16.27
N GLU A 71 -19.05 -2.50 -15.80
CA GLU A 71 -19.47 -3.80 -16.31
C GLU A 71 -19.57 -3.67 -17.82
N ARG A 72 -18.68 -4.34 -18.57
CA ARG A 72 -18.80 -4.35 -20.02
C ARG A 72 -20.09 -5.09 -20.35
N SER A 73 -21.12 -4.35 -20.73
CA SER A 73 -22.32 -4.93 -21.31
C SER A 73 -21.91 -5.84 -22.48
N PRO A 74 -22.48 -7.05 -22.59
CA PRO A 74 -22.17 -7.94 -23.69
C PRO A 74 -22.56 -7.29 -25.03
N PRO A 75 -21.83 -7.57 -26.12
CA PRO A 75 -22.22 -7.09 -27.44
C PRO A 75 -23.60 -7.65 -27.81
N GLY A 76 -24.50 -6.75 -28.22
CA GLY A 76 -25.82 -7.08 -28.75
C GLY A 76 -25.77 -7.60 -30.18
#